data_AF-Q1LE89-F1
#
_entry.id   AF-Q1LE89-F1
#
_cell.length_a   1.000
_cell.length_b   1.000
_cell.length_c   1.000
_cell.angle_alpha   90.00
_cell.angle_beta   90.00
_cell.angle_gamma   90.00
#
_symmetry.space_group_name_H-M   'P 1'
#
loop_
_entity.id
_entity.type
_entity.pdbx_description
1 polymer ?
#
loop_
_entity_poly.entity_id
_entity_poly.type
_entity_poly.pdbx_seq_one_letter_code
_entity_poly.pdbx_strand_id
1 'polypeptide(L)'
;MIDKQYGGKPAWRLAMAVVGALLAGDGIALMLMGVFNFGIVLPFSLGVALMGLAWRWAAIARWRAAAPWRQWLWRAGWAGLIVWLVSVAMFFQHMRHGIADLAPNASAAGAPVAIVILGSGSPNCEVSPTLAARLDEGLQQASRFPAASVVVSGGQDFGRLPCTEAGIMGDYLLAHGLVPERLIREDRSTSTAENMQFSREVLARHGVRATDPVLVVTSDFHLLRAERIARKAGFTTLSGAAAATPLYIRYNAWLREYFAYISGWVLGEY
;
A
#
# COMPACT_ATOMS: atom_id res chain seq x y z
N MET A 1 33.74 27.55 24.90
CA MET A 1 33.65 28.74 24.01
C MET A 1 33.22 28.43 22.57
N ILE A 2 33.42 27.21 22.03
CA ILE A 2 33.06 26.85 20.64
C ILE A 2 31.53 26.75 20.41
N ASP A 3 30.76 26.40 21.44
CA ASP A 3 29.30 26.25 21.33
C ASP A 3 28.54 27.58 21.15
N LYS A 4 29.15 28.72 21.55
CA LYS A 4 28.52 30.05 21.42
C LYS A 4 28.63 30.66 20.02
N GLN A 5 29.59 30.23 19.20
CA GLN A 5 29.87 30.87 17.90
C GLN A 5 29.26 30.12 16.70
N TYR A 6 28.92 28.83 16.85
CA TYR A 6 28.34 27.99 15.79
C TYR A 6 27.08 27.21 16.22
N GLY A 7 26.58 27.48 17.42
CA GLY A 7 25.38 26.87 17.97
C GLY A 7 24.11 27.36 17.26
N GLY A 8 23.75 26.72 16.16
CA GLY A 8 22.38 26.82 15.63
C GLY A 8 21.33 26.63 16.74
N LYS A 9 20.20 27.33 16.65
CA LYS A 9 19.17 27.38 17.70
C LYS A 9 18.96 25.99 18.31
N PRO A 10 19.18 25.78 19.63
CA PRO A 10 19.17 24.45 20.25
C PRO A 10 17.88 23.67 19.98
N ALA A 11 16.77 24.37 19.78
CA ALA A 11 15.49 23.82 19.37
C ALA A 11 15.53 23.01 18.05
N TRP A 12 16.26 23.45 17.02
CA TRP A 12 16.30 22.72 15.73
C TRP A 12 17.08 21.41 15.83
N ARG A 13 18.16 21.41 16.60
CA ARG A 13 18.96 20.21 16.87
C ARG A 13 18.13 19.16 17.61
N LEU A 14 17.40 19.61 18.64
CA LEU A 14 16.51 18.76 19.41
C LEU A 14 15.37 18.20 18.54
N ALA A 15 14.74 19.04 17.71
CA ALA A 15 13.68 18.61 16.80
C ALA A 15 14.17 17.53 15.83
N MET A 16 15.33 17.71 15.18
CA MET A 16 15.89 16.68 14.30
C MET A 16 16.20 15.39 15.06
N ALA A 17 16.73 15.46 16.28
CA ALA A 17 17.01 14.27 17.08
C ALA A 17 15.73 13.52 17.46
N VAL A 18 14.68 14.23 17.87
CA VAL A 18 13.38 13.64 18.25
C VAL A 18 12.69 13.02 17.03
N VAL A 19 12.55 13.77 15.94
CA VAL A 19 11.94 13.25 14.70
C VAL A 19 12.76 12.06 14.18
N GLY A 20 14.08 12.18 14.20
CA GLY A 20 14.96 11.10 13.75
C GLY A 20 14.82 9.83 14.57
N ALA A 21 14.75 9.94 15.90
CA ALA A 21 14.56 8.82 16.80
C ALA A 21 13.18 8.16 16.63
N LEU A 22 12.12 8.94 16.40
CA LEU A 22 10.78 8.39 16.13
C LEU A 22 10.75 7.59 14.83
N LEU A 23 11.30 8.12 13.73
CA LEU A 23 11.36 7.41 12.45
C LEU A 23 12.22 6.16 12.51
N ALA A 24 13.39 6.23 13.15
CA ALA A 24 14.26 5.09 13.31
C ALA A 24 13.63 4.02 14.22
N GLY A 25 12.98 4.44 15.31
CA GLY A 25 12.29 3.56 16.24
C GLY A 25 11.10 2.82 15.60
N ASP A 26 10.26 3.53 14.85
CA ASP A 26 9.16 2.92 14.08
C ASP A 26 9.71 1.88 13.08
N GLY A 27 10.75 2.25 12.33
CA GLY A 27 11.40 1.36 11.38
C GLY A 27 11.95 0.09 12.04
N ILE A 28 12.64 0.23 13.17
CA ILE A 28 13.16 -0.92 13.95
C ILE A 28 12.00 -1.81 14.41
N ALA A 29 10.95 -1.22 15.01
CA ALA A 29 9.82 -1.97 15.52
C ALA A 29 9.15 -2.81 14.42
N LEU A 30 8.91 -2.21 13.25
CA LEU A 30 8.27 -2.92 12.12
C LEU A 30 9.17 -3.98 11.49
N MET A 31 10.48 -3.72 11.38
CA MET A 31 11.43 -4.73 10.89
C MET A 31 11.56 -5.91 11.85
N LEU A 32 11.48 -5.68 13.17
CA LEU A 32 11.44 -6.74 14.18
C LEU A 32 10.15 -7.57 14.12
N MET A 33 9.04 -6.99 13.64
CA MET A 33 7.80 -7.71 13.32
C MET A 33 7.87 -8.46 11.97
N GLY A 34 9.04 -8.51 11.33
CA GLY A 34 9.23 -9.20 10.05
C GLY A 34 8.76 -8.43 8.83
N VAL A 35 8.37 -7.15 8.97
CA VAL A 35 7.91 -6.33 7.85
C VAL A 35 9.09 -5.54 7.29
N PHE A 36 9.59 -5.97 6.13
CA PHE A 36 10.72 -5.32 5.46
C PHE A 36 10.32 -4.84 4.06
N ASN A 37 10.23 -3.52 3.86
CA ASN A 37 9.96 -2.93 2.56
C ASN A 37 10.48 -1.49 2.46
N PHE A 38 10.48 -0.94 1.24
CA PHE A 38 11.01 0.39 0.96
C PHE A 38 10.31 1.52 1.74
N GLY A 39 9.01 1.37 1.99
CA GLY A 39 8.23 2.32 2.79
C GLY A 39 8.64 2.36 4.27
N ILE A 40 9.40 1.37 4.76
CA ILE A 40 9.93 1.31 6.13
C ILE A 40 11.42 1.71 6.15
N VAL A 41 12.21 1.17 5.22
CA VAL A 41 13.66 1.39 5.15
C VAL A 41 14.00 2.86 4.86
N LEU A 42 13.21 3.53 4.01
CA LEU A 42 13.44 4.93 3.68
C LEU A 42 13.22 5.86 4.89
N PRO A 43 12.06 5.86 5.59
CA PRO A 43 11.89 6.63 6.81
C PRO A 43 12.94 6.31 7.89
N PHE A 44 13.26 5.02 8.09
CA PHE A 44 14.33 4.61 9.00
C PHE A 44 15.68 5.29 8.66
N SER A 45 16.07 5.24 7.38
CA SER A 45 17.33 5.83 6.91
C SER A 45 17.36 7.35 7.06
N LEU A 46 16.23 8.01 6.78
CA LEU A 46 16.06 9.45 7.04
C LEU A 46 16.16 9.74 8.54
N GLY A 47 15.61 8.89 9.39
CA GLY A 47 15.69 9.00 10.83
C GLY A 47 17.13 8.95 11.36
N VAL A 48 17.89 7.95 10.92
CA VAL A 48 19.32 7.82 11.24
C VAL A 48 20.11 9.04 10.74
N ALA A 49 19.82 9.52 9.53
CA ALA A 49 20.47 10.71 8.98
C ALA A 49 20.19 11.96 9.83
N LEU A 50 18.94 12.19 10.25
CA LEU A 50 18.56 13.32 11.12
C LEU A 50 19.26 13.26 12.49
N MET A 51 19.35 12.07 13.10
CA MET A 51 20.09 11.87 14.34
C MET A 51 21.58 12.16 14.15
N GLY A 52 22.18 11.70 13.04
CA GLY A 52 23.56 12.01 12.68
C GLY A 52 23.80 13.52 12.49
N LEU A 53 22.87 14.22 11.83
CA LEU A 53 22.91 15.68 11.67
C LEU A 53 22.81 16.40 13.03
N ALA A 54 21.98 15.91 13.95
CA ALA A 54 21.83 16.49 15.29
C ALA A 54 23.08 16.28 16.15
N TRP A 55 23.66 15.07 16.10
CA TRP A 55 24.88 14.73 16.84
C TRP A 55 26.09 15.50 16.33
N ARG A 56 26.29 15.58 15.00
CA ARG A 56 27.44 16.24 14.37
C ARG A 56 27.21 17.71 14.04
N TRP A 57 26.22 18.35 14.69
CA TRP A 57 25.76 19.70 14.33
C TRP A 57 26.89 20.74 14.25
N ALA A 58 27.79 20.79 15.24
CA ALA A 58 28.88 21.77 15.26
C ALA A 58 29.86 21.57 14.09
N ALA A 59 30.10 20.33 13.66
CA ALA A 59 30.92 20.04 12.49
C ALA A 59 30.20 20.48 11.20
N ILE A 60 28.90 20.20 11.08
CA ILE A 60 28.09 20.60 9.93
C ILE A 60 27.99 22.13 9.84
N ALA A 61 27.77 22.82 10.96
CA ALA A 61 27.70 24.28 11.01
C ALA A 61 29.00 24.92 10.52
N ARG A 62 30.16 24.40 10.96
CA ARG A 62 31.48 24.84 10.47
C ARG A 62 31.67 24.55 8.98
N TRP A 63 31.30 23.34 8.53
CA TRP A 63 31.39 22.97 7.12
C TRP A 63 30.56 23.90 6.23
N ARG A 64 29.31 24.22 6.62
CA ARG A 64 28.44 25.17 5.91
C ARG A 64 28.99 26.59 5.89
N ALA A 65 29.62 27.03 6.98
CA ALA A 65 30.18 28.38 7.09
C ALA A 65 31.45 28.57 6.23
N ALA A 66 32.15 27.48 5.91
CA ALA A 66 33.44 27.53 5.22
C ALA A 66 33.37 27.95 3.74
N ALA A 67 32.22 27.83 3.07
CA ALA A 67 32.08 28.29 1.67
C ALA A 67 30.62 28.61 1.30
N PRO A 68 30.35 29.67 0.50
CA PRO A 68 28.99 30.04 0.08
C PRO A 68 28.23 28.93 -0.66
N TRP A 69 28.91 28.18 -1.54
CA TRP A 69 28.29 27.09 -2.31
C TRP A 69 27.76 25.96 -1.41
N ARG A 70 28.37 25.74 -0.24
CA ARG A 70 27.92 24.72 0.74
C ARG A 70 26.62 25.14 1.41
N GLN A 71 26.42 26.45 1.64
CA GLN A 71 25.15 26.97 2.13
C GLN A 71 24.06 26.83 1.09
N TRP A 72 24.38 27.09 -0.18
CA TRP A 72 23.47 26.86 -1.29
C TRP A 72 23.08 25.38 -1.39
N LEU A 73 24.06 24.45 -1.37
CA LEU A 73 23.81 23.01 -1.39
C LEU A 73 22.94 22.56 -0.21
N TRP A 74 23.20 23.07 1.00
CA TRP A 74 22.37 22.78 2.16
C TRP A 74 20.92 23.24 1.95
N ARG A 75 20.70 24.47 1.48
CA ARG A 75 19.36 25.00 1.21
C ARG A 75 18.67 24.20 0.10
N ALA A 76 19.39 23.87 -0.96
CA ALA A 76 18.88 23.06 -2.07
C ALA A 76 18.46 21.66 -1.59
N GLY A 77 19.25 21.01 -0.71
CA GLY A 77 18.89 19.72 -0.12
C GLY A 77 17.59 19.76 0.69
N TRP A 78 17.43 20.76 1.57
CA TRP A 78 16.18 20.94 2.32
C TRP A 78 15.00 21.33 1.43
N ALA A 79 15.22 22.19 0.43
CA ALA A 79 14.19 22.53 -0.55
C ALA A 79 13.74 21.29 -1.34
N GLY A 80 14.69 20.46 -1.78
CA GLY A 80 14.40 19.19 -2.44
C GLY A 80 13.61 18.22 -1.55
N LEU A 81 13.98 18.09 -0.28
CA LEU A 81 13.23 17.28 0.68
C LEU A 81 11.80 17.81 0.87
N ILE A 82 11.60 19.12 0.99
CA ILE A 82 10.27 19.73 1.12
C ILE A 82 9.45 19.48 -0.14
N VAL A 83 10.01 19.69 -1.33
CA VAL A 83 9.33 19.42 -2.61
C VAL A 83 8.91 17.95 -2.70
N TRP A 84 9.79 17.03 -2.30
CA TRP A 84 9.45 15.60 -2.25
C TRP A 84 8.35 15.29 -1.24
N LEU A 85 8.38 15.86 -0.03
CA LEU A 85 7.31 15.67 0.96
C LEU A 85 5.96 16.22 0.46
N VAL A 86 5.98 17.36 -0.23
CA VAL A 86 4.78 17.93 -0.87
C VAL A 86 4.24 16.98 -1.94
N SER A 87 5.09 16.39 -2.78
CA SER A 87 4.63 15.44 -3.81
C SER A 87 4.06 14.15 -3.21
N VAL A 88 4.62 13.64 -2.10
CA VAL A 88 4.05 12.52 -1.35
C VAL A 88 2.67 12.89 -0.76
N ALA A 89 2.53 14.09 -0.19
CA ALA A 89 1.25 14.55 0.35
C ALA A 89 0.18 14.71 -0.74
N MET A 90 0.55 15.29 -1.90
CA MET A 90 -0.33 15.37 -3.07
C MET A 90 -0.75 13.99 -3.56
N PHE A 91 0.17 13.02 -3.60
CA PHE A 91 -0.15 11.65 -3.96
C PHE A 91 -1.13 10.99 -2.96
N PHE A 92 -0.95 11.20 -1.65
CA PHE A 92 -1.89 10.69 -0.66
C PHE A 92 -3.28 11.30 -0.83
N GLN A 93 -3.36 12.59 -1.16
CA GLN A 93 -4.65 13.22 -1.46
C GLN A 93 -5.27 12.64 -2.74
N HIS A 94 -4.47 12.44 -3.79
CA HIS A 94 -4.91 11.80 -5.02
C HIS A 94 -5.48 10.39 -4.78
N MET A 95 -4.81 9.58 -3.94
CA MET A 95 -5.32 8.27 -3.54
C MET A 95 -6.65 8.37 -2.81
N ARG A 96 -6.78 9.29 -1.84
CA ARG A 96 -8.04 9.47 -1.10
C ARG A 96 -9.20 9.80 -2.04
N HIS A 97 -8.98 10.72 -2.99
CA HIS A 97 -10.00 11.05 -3.99
C HIS A 97 -10.31 9.86 -4.90
N GLY A 98 -9.28 9.18 -5.43
CA GLY A 98 -9.50 8.02 -6.29
C GLY A 98 -10.22 6.86 -5.60
N ILE A 99 -9.96 6.63 -4.30
CA ILE A 99 -10.71 5.65 -3.50
C ILE A 99 -12.18 6.06 -3.38
N ALA A 100 -12.44 7.35 -3.12
CA ALA A 100 -13.81 7.87 -3.03
C ALA A 100 -14.56 7.76 -4.36
N ASP A 101 -13.90 8.04 -5.48
CA ASP A 101 -14.48 7.95 -6.83
C ASP A 101 -14.78 6.49 -7.23
N LEU A 102 -13.97 5.55 -6.78
CA LEU A 102 -14.16 4.12 -7.05
C LEU A 102 -15.21 3.47 -6.14
N ALA A 103 -15.58 4.09 -5.03
CA ALA A 103 -16.49 3.51 -4.06
C ALA A 103 -17.80 3.04 -4.71
N PRO A 104 -18.42 1.92 -4.27
CA PRO A 104 -19.60 1.35 -4.93
C PRO A 104 -20.80 2.31 -5.02
N ASN A 105 -20.87 3.31 -4.14
CA ASN A 105 -21.93 4.33 -4.12
C ASN A 105 -21.68 5.50 -5.06
N ALA A 106 -20.41 5.75 -5.41
CA ALA A 106 -19.98 6.87 -6.23
C ALA A 106 -19.75 6.44 -7.69
N SER A 107 -19.38 5.16 -7.91
CA SER A 107 -19.13 4.64 -9.24
C SER A 107 -20.41 4.49 -10.07
N ALA A 108 -20.34 4.89 -11.35
CA ALA A 108 -21.39 4.68 -12.34
C ALA A 108 -21.51 3.22 -12.81
N ALA A 109 -20.73 2.29 -12.24
CA ALA A 109 -20.69 0.88 -12.63
C ALA A 109 -22.00 0.11 -12.34
N GLY A 110 -22.93 0.65 -11.56
CA GLY A 110 -24.14 -0.06 -11.14
C GLY A 110 -23.86 -1.14 -10.09
N ALA A 111 -24.87 -1.96 -9.76
CA ALA A 111 -24.72 -3.02 -8.77
C ALA A 111 -23.80 -4.13 -9.30
N PRO A 112 -22.74 -4.52 -8.57
CA PRO A 112 -21.81 -5.55 -9.01
C PRO A 112 -22.49 -6.92 -9.10
N VAL A 113 -22.20 -7.65 -10.18
CA VAL A 113 -22.58 -9.07 -10.35
C VAL A 113 -21.48 -10.02 -9.86
N ALA A 114 -20.27 -9.49 -9.66
CA ALA A 114 -19.16 -10.21 -9.06
C ALA A 114 -18.31 -9.30 -8.17
N ILE A 115 -17.74 -9.89 -7.12
CA ILE A 115 -16.81 -9.27 -6.18
C ILE A 115 -15.50 -10.04 -6.27
N VAL A 116 -14.40 -9.37 -6.60
CA VAL A 116 -13.06 -9.97 -6.67
C VAL A 116 -12.23 -9.45 -5.50
N ILE A 117 -11.93 -10.31 -4.53
CA ILE A 117 -11.11 -10.01 -3.36
C ILE A 117 -9.68 -10.43 -3.66
N LEU A 118 -8.73 -9.49 -3.56
CA LEU A 118 -7.32 -9.74 -3.85
C LEU A 118 -6.53 -10.14 -2.61
N GLY A 119 -5.68 -11.15 -2.77
CA GLY A 119 -4.66 -11.54 -1.80
C GLY A 119 -3.64 -10.45 -1.44
N SER A 120 -3.03 -10.55 -0.27
CA SER A 120 -2.05 -9.61 0.28
C SER A 120 -0.80 -10.26 0.88
N GLY A 121 -0.65 -11.57 0.71
CA GLY A 121 0.32 -12.43 1.36
C GLY A 121 -0.29 -13.18 2.56
N SER A 122 0.01 -14.48 2.63
CA SER A 122 -0.46 -15.41 3.67
C SER A 122 0.72 -16.16 4.29
N PRO A 123 1.59 -15.48 5.06
CA PRO A 123 2.75 -16.10 5.66
C PRO A 123 2.35 -17.29 6.53
N ASN A 124 3.09 -18.40 6.43
CA ASN A 124 2.82 -19.65 7.15
C ASN A 124 1.42 -20.24 6.91
N CYS A 125 0.80 -19.95 5.76
CA CYS A 125 -0.57 -20.35 5.45
C CYS A 125 -1.63 -19.74 6.39
N GLU A 126 -1.34 -18.59 7.00
CA GLU A 126 -2.25 -17.91 7.91
C GLU A 126 -2.77 -16.60 7.31
N VAL A 127 -3.97 -16.22 7.74
CA VAL A 127 -4.57 -14.94 7.38
C VAL A 127 -3.83 -13.82 8.10
N SER A 128 -3.06 -13.02 7.34
CA SER A 128 -2.41 -11.83 7.89
C SER A 128 -3.44 -10.76 8.27
N PRO A 129 -3.12 -9.79 9.16
CA PRO A 129 -4.03 -8.71 9.52
C PRO A 129 -4.50 -7.88 8.31
N THR A 130 -3.65 -7.72 7.29
CA THR A 130 -4.03 -7.03 6.06
C THR A 130 -4.99 -7.87 5.21
N LEU A 131 -4.77 -9.19 5.16
CA LEU A 131 -5.65 -10.10 4.43
C LEU A 131 -7.02 -10.20 5.11
N ALA A 132 -7.06 -10.31 6.45
CA ALA A 132 -8.30 -10.28 7.23
C ALA A 132 -9.12 -9.03 6.93
N ALA A 133 -8.50 -7.84 6.97
CA ALA A 133 -9.20 -6.59 6.65
C ALA A 133 -9.82 -6.58 5.23
N ARG A 134 -9.15 -7.20 4.25
CA ARG A 134 -9.70 -7.33 2.88
C ARG A 134 -10.85 -8.33 2.82
N LEU A 135 -10.76 -9.43 3.54
CA LEU A 135 -11.79 -10.45 3.58
C LEU A 135 -13.03 -9.94 4.32
N ASP A 136 -12.85 -9.21 5.41
CA ASP A 136 -13.94 -8.57 6.17
C ASP A 136 -14.66 -7.52 5.32
N GLU A 137 -13.91 -6.68 4.60
CA GLU A 137 -14.50 -5.76 3.62
C GLU A 137 -15.24 -6.53 2.52
N GLY A 138 -14.65 -7.61 2.03
CA GLY A 138 -15.28 -8.51 1.06
C GLY A 138 -16.60 -9.09 1.54
N LEU A 139 -16.69 -9.53 2.80
CA LEU A 139 -17.92 -10.01 3.43
C LEU A 139 -18.96 -8.91 3.56
N GLN A 140 -18.55 -7.69 3.93
CA GLN A 140 -19.46 -6.55 3.98
C GLN A 140 -20.09 -6.28 2.60
N GLN A 141 -19.27 -6.27 1.55
CA GLN A 141 -19.77 -6.08 0.19
C GLN A 141 -20.62 -7.27 -0.28
N ALA A 142 -20.25 -8.51 0.07
CA ALA A 142 -21.01 -9.70 -0.26
C ALA A 142 -22.38 -9.76 0.43
N SER A 143 -22.48 -9.23 1.65
CA SER A 143 -23.75 -9.05 2.37
C SER A 143 -24.63 -7.99 1.68
N ARG A 144 -24.01 -6.90 1.24
CA ARG A 144 -24.69 -5.82 0.53
C ARG A 144 -25.21 -6.22 -0.86
N PHE A 145 -24.46 -7.08 -1.55
CA PHE A 145 -24.79 -7.56 -2.90
C PHE A 145 -24.98 -9.08 -2.87
N PRO A 146 -26.11 -9.58 -2.34
CA PRO A 146 -26.31 -11.01 -2.08
C PRO A 146 -26.36 -11.87 -3.34
N ALA A 147 -26.66 -11.28 -4.51
CA ALA A 147 -26.67 -11.96 -5.80
C ALA A 147 -25.28 -12.04 -6.46
N ALA A 148 -24.28 -11.32 -5.96
CA ALA A 148 -22.96 -11.29 -6.57
C ALA A 148 -22.15 -12.56 -6.22
N SER A 149 -21.49 -13.14 -7.22
CA SER A 149 -20.45 -14.15 -7.00
C SER A 149 -19.24 -13.53 -6.32
N VAL A 150 -18.55 -14.29 -5.46
CA VAL A 150 -17.37 -13.82 -4.72
C VAL A 150 -16.16 -14.63 -5.15
N VAL A 151 -15.24 -13.98 -5.84
CA VAL A 151 -13.95 -14.56 -6.24
C VAL A 151 -12.89 -14.16 -5.22
N VAL A 152 -12.18 -15.14 -4.68
CA VAL A 152 -10.92 -14.91 -3.97
C VAL A 152 -9.77 -15.27 -4.91
N SER A 153 -8.82 -14.35 -5.08
CA SER A 153 -7.73 -14.50 -6.05
C SER A 153 -6.37 -14.31 -5.39
N GLY A 154 -5.58 -15.38 -5.45
CA GLY A 154 -4.22 -15.46 -4.95
C GLY A 154 -3.70 -16.90 -5.00
N GLY A 155 -2.59 -17.12 -5.69
CA GLY A 155 -1.99 -18.43 -5.85
C GLY A 155 -1.09 -18.86 -4.70
N GLN A 156 -0.15 -19.75 -5.01
CA GLN A 156 0.78 -20.28 -4.04
C GLN A 156 1.88 -19.25 -3.73
N ASP A 157 2.06 -18.91 -2.45
CA ASP A 157 3.22 -18.14 -2.00
C ASP A 157 4.50 -18.94 -2.34
N PHE A 158 5.60 -18.26 -2.68
CA PHE A 158 6.89 -18.88 -3.04
C PHE A 158 7.58 -19.69 -1.89
N GLY A 159 6.85 -20.04 -0.84
CA GLY A 159 7.31 -20.78 0.33
C GLY A 159 7.25 -22.31 0.19
N ARG A 160 7.69 -23.00 1.25
CA ARG A 160 7.78 -24.47 1.31
C ARG A 160 6.44 -25.18 1.57
N LEU A 161 5.40 -24.44 1.96
CA LEU A 161 4.10 -25.02 2.33
C LEU A 161 3.16 -25.09 1.10
N PRO A 162 2.40 -26.17 0.93
CA PRO A 162 1.56 -26.40 -0.25
C PRO A 162 0.20 -25.67 -0.22
N CYS A 163 0.10 -24.52 0.45
CA CYS A 163 -1.14 -23.75 0.56
C CYS A 163 -1.22 -22.66 -0.50
N THR A 164 -2.43 -22.41 -1.02
CA THR A 164 -2.72 -21.26 -1.87
C THR A 164 -3.43 -20.19 -1.07
N GLU A 165 -3.16 -18.92 -1.37
CA GLU A 165 -3.78 -17.80 -0.67
C GLU A 165 -5.31 -17.81 -0.87
N ALA A 166 -5.80 -18.13 -2.07
CA ALA A 166 -7.22 -18.33 -2.35
C ALA A 166 -7.84 -19.49 -1.57
N GLY A 167 -7.06 -20.52 -1.26
CA GLY A 167 -7.42 -21.58 -0.32
C GLY A 167 -7.76 -21.01 1.07
N ILE A 168 -6.80 -20.28 1.63
CA ILE A 168 -6.90 -19.68 2.96
C ILE A 168 -8.03 -18.64 3.03
N MET A 169 -8.11 -17.78 2.01
CA MET A 169 -9.14 -16.76 1.88
C MET A 169 -10.54 -17.37 1.79
N GLY A 170 -10.72 -18.40 0.97
CA GLY A 170 -12.01 -19.05 0.83
C GLY A 170 -12.48 -19.70 2.13
N ASP A 171 -11.59 -20.39 2.84
CA ASP A 171 -11.91 -21.03 4.12
C ASP A 171 -12.31 -19.99 5.17
N TYR A 172 -11.61 -18.87 5.21
CA TYR A 172 -11.99 -17.73 6.06
C TYR A 172 -13.40 -17.23 5.73
N LEU A 173 -13.72 -16.97 4.47
CA LEU A 173 -15.04 -16.45 4.09
C LEU A 173 -16.17 -17.42 4.43
N LEU A 174 -15.98 -18.72 4.20
CA LEU A 174 -16.97 -19.75 4.55
C LEU A 174 -17.18 -19.83 6.07
N ALA A 175 -16.09 -19.80 6.84
CA ALA A 175 -16.15 -19.80 8.31
C ALA A 175 -16.88 -18.56 8.87
N HIS A 176 -16.89 -17.45 8.12
CA HIS A 176 -17.56 -16.20 8.48
C HIS A 176 -18.91 -16.00 7.77
N GLY A 177 -19.50 -17.07 7.23
CA GLY A 177 -20.90 -17.08 6.80
C GLY A 177 -21.15 -16.75 5.33
N LEU A 178 -20.11 -16.74 4.47
CA LEU A 178 -20.33 -16.70 3.02
C LEU A 178 -20.97 -18.02 2.56
N VAL A 179 -22.04 -17.89 1.77
CA VAL A 179 -22.75 -19.02 1.15
C VAL A 179 -21.82 -19.74 0.16
N PRO A 180 -21.56 -21.06 0.30
CA PRO A 180 -20.58 -21.79 -0.51
C PRO A 180 -20.78 -21.67 -2.02
N GLU A 181 -22.03 -21.65 -2.47
CA GLU A 181 -22.40 -21.57 -3.90
C GLU A 181 -21.99 -20.26 -4.56
N ARG A 182 -21.71 -19.22 -3.76
CA ARG A 182 -21.23 -17.92 -4.24
C ARG A 182 -19.71 -17.85 -4.34
N LEU A 183 -18.99 -18.72 -3.63
CA LEU A 183 -17.54 -18.66 -3.53
C LEU A 183 -16.88 -19.31 -4.74
N ILE A 184 -15.96 -18.58 -5.34
CA ILE A 184 -15.11 -19.02 -6.44
C ILE A 184 -13.66 -18.78 -6.04
N ARG A 185 -12.80 -19.78 -6.23
CA ARG A 185 -11.38 -19.70 -5.88
C ARG A 185 -10.53 -19.65 -7.14
N GLU A 186 -9.63 -18.67 -7.21
CA GLU A 186 -8.60 -18.55 -8.23
C GLU A 186 -7.23 -18.65 -7.54
N ASP A 187 -6.54 -19.77 -7.74
CA ASP A 187 -5.41 -20.21 -6.92
C ASP A 187 -4.11 -20.39 -7.71
N ARG A 188 -4.00 -19.79 -8.90
CA ARG A 188 -2.83 -19.93 -9.77
C ARG A 188 -1.97 -18.67 -9.84
N SER A 189 -2.55 -17.53 -9.50
CA SER A 189 -1.94 -16.23 -9.71
C SER A 189 -0.73 -15.97 -8.80
N THR A 190 0.31 -15.34 -9.36
CA THR A 190 1.54 -14.97 -8.64
C THR A 190 1.79 -13.46 -8.64
N SER A 191 0.91 -12.69 -9.29
CA SER A 191 0.98 -11.24 -9.38
C SER A 191 -0.42 -10.63 -9.48
N THR A 192 -0.56 -9.34 -9.16
CA THR A 192 -1.84 -8.63 -9.32
C THR A 192 -2.38 -8.65 -10.77
N ALA A 193 -1.50 -8.67 -11.77
CA ALA A 193 -1.91 -8.77 -13.17
C ALA A 193 -2.51 -10.15 -13.48
N GLU A 194 -1.88 -11.21 -12.98
CA GLU A 194 -2.41 -12.58 -13.06
C GLU A 194 -3.68 -12.74 -12.24
N ASN A 195 -3.77 -12.14 -11.05
CA ASN A 195 -5.00 -12.14 -10.25
C ASN A 195 -6.18 -11.66 -11.11
N MET A 196 -6.02 -10.52 -11.78
CA MET A 196 -7.09 -9.95 -12.61
C MET A 196 -7.35 -10.77 -13.87
N GLN A 197 -6.30 -11.24 -14.56
CA GLN A 197 -6.45 -12.04 -15.75
C GLN A 197 -7.16 -13.37 -15.46
N PHE A 198 -6.72 -14.11 -14.44
CA PHE A 198 -7.28 -15.40 -14.09
C PHE A 198 -8.65 -15.26 -13.44
N SER A 199 -8.88 -14.21 -12.62
CA SER A 199 -10.22 -13.90 -12.13
C SER A 199 -11.20 -13.68 -13.28
N ARG A 200 -10.78 -12.95 -14.34
CA ARG A 200 -11.62 -12.76 -15.54
C ARG A 200 -11.93 -14.09 -16.24
N GLU A 201 -10.93 -14.96 -16.40
CA GLU A 201 -11.12 -16.28 -17.02
C GLU A 201 -12.11 -17.14 -16.22
N VAL A 202 -11.98 -17.16 -14.90
CA VAL A 202 -12.86 -17.94 -14.02
C VAL A 202 -14.27 -17.33 -13.99
N LEU A 203 -14.42 -16.01 -13.93
CA LEU A 203 -15.70 -15.31 -14.01
C LEU A 203 -16.43 -15.61 -15.33
N ALA A 204 -15.73 -15.61 -16.46
CA ALA A 204 -16.30 -15.93 -17.76
C ALA A 204 -16.91 -17.35 -17.81
N ARG A 205 -16.27 -18.33 -17.14
CA ARG A 205 -16.81 -19.70 -17.02
C ARG A 205 -18.08 -19.77 -16.17
N HIS A 206 -18.31 -18.77 -15.31
CA HIS A 206 -19.51 -18.63 -14.49
C HIS A 206 -20.53 -17.63 -15.10
N GLY A 207 -20.36 -17.28 -16.38
CA GLY A 207 -21.31 -16.43 -17.10
C GLY A 207 -21.17 -14.93 -16.82
N VAL A 208 -20.13 -14.49 -16.10
CA VAL A 208 -19.85 -13.06 -15.86
C VAL A 208 -18.84 -12.57 -16.89
N ARG A 209 -19.24 -11.59 -17.72
CA ARG A 209 -18.39 -11.00 -18.75
C ARG A 209 -17.56 -9.87 -18.16
N ALA A 210 -16.42 -9.56 -18.78
CA ALA A 210 -15.57 -8.45 -18.37
C ALA A 210 -16.25 -7.07 -18.51
N THR A 211 -17.34 -6.99 -19.28
CA THR A 211 -18.18 -5.79 -19.42
C THR A 211 -19.23 -5.64 -18.34
N ASP A 212 -19.50 -6.70 -17.58
CA ASP A 212 -20.48 -6.66 -16.51
C ASP A 212 -19.89 -5.95 -15.27
N PRO A 213 -20.72 -5.39 -14.38
CA PRO A 213 -20.25 -4.69 -13.19
C PRO A 213 -19.46 -5.60 -12.23
N VAL A 214 -18.18 -5.28 -12.02
CA VAL A 214 -17.29 -6.01 -11.09
C VAL A 214 -16.80 -5.06 -10.01
N LEU A 215 -16.85 -5.53 -8.76
CA LEU A 215 -16.30 -4.84 -7.60
C LEU A 215 -14.95 -5.46 -7.21
N VAL A 216 -13.88 -4.66 -7.18
CA VAL A 216 -12.57 -5.11 -6.71
C VAL A 216 -12.37 -4.72 -5.25
N VAL A 217 -12.03 -5.68 -4.40
CA VAL A 217 -11.75 -5.47 -2.98
C VAL A 217 -10.26 -5.66 -2.73
N THR A 218 -9.62 -4.62 -2.19
CA THR A 218 -8.21 -4.67 -1.79
C THR A 218 -7.92 -3.59 -0.74
N SER A 219 -6.68 -3.50 -0.26
CA SER A 219 -6.26 -2.49 0.70
C SER A 219 -6.40 -1.07 0.14
N ASP A 220 -6.72 -0.10 1.01
CA ASP A 220 -6.81 1.32 0.67
C ASP A 220 -5.58 1.82 -0.12
N PHE A 221 -4.37 1.40 0.24
CA PHE A 221 -3.17 1.84 -0.43
C PHE A 221 -3.04 1.29 -1.85
N HIS A 222 -3.69 0.18 -2.17
CA HIS A 222 -3.48 -0.57 -3.41
C HIS A 222 -4.61 -0.39 -4.43
N LEU A 223 -5.78 0.12 -4.00
CA LEU A 223 -7.00 0.10 -4.80
C LEU A 223 -6.86 0.78 -6.17
N LEU A 224 -6.25 1.97 -6.23
CA LEU A 224 -6.07 2.71 -7.50
C LEU A 224 -5.23 1.92 -8.50
N ARG A 225 -4.14 1.28 -8.04
CA ARG A 225 -3.27 0.51 -8.93
C ARG A 225 -3.94 -0.80 -9.36
N ALA A 226 -4.62 -1.48 -8.43
CA ALA A 226 -5.39 -2.68 -8.74
C ALA A 226 -6.49 -2.41 -9.78
N GLU A 227 -7.18 -1.26 -9.69
CA GLU A 227 -8.19 -0.86 -10.66
C GLU A 227 -7.62 -0.67 -12.07
N ARG A 228 -6.47 -0.01 -12.19
CA ARG A 228 -5.82 0.18 -13.50
C ARG A 228 -5.37 -1.14 -14.12
N ILE A 229 -4.80 -2.02 -13.29
CA ILE A 229 -4.42 -3.38 -13.71
C ILE A 229 -5.67 -4.16 -14.16
N ALA A 230 -6.79 -4.04 -13.45
CA ALA A 230 -8.05 -4.65 -13.85
C ALA A 230 -8.57 -4.11 -15.19
N ARG A 231 -8.48 -2.80 -15.44
CA ARG A 231 -8.81 -2.22 -16.75
C ARG A 231 -7.94 -2.74 -17.87
N LYS A 232 -6.62 -2.85 -17.64
CA LYS A 232 -5.70 -3.44 -18.60
C LYS A 232 -5.99 -4.93 -18.85
N ALA A 233 -6.44 -5.65 -17.82
CA ALA A 233 -6.96 -7.01 -17.95
C ALA A 233 -8.33 -7.07 -18.66
N GLY A 234 -8.92 -5.95 -19.09
CA GLY A 234 -10.11 -5.87 -19.93
C GLY A 234 -11.43 -5.71 -19.19
N PHE A 235 -11.42 -5.52 -17.86
CA PHE A 235 -12.63 -5.13 -17.14
C PHE A 235 -13.00 -3.68 -17.46
N THR A 236 -14.20 -3.45 -18.01
CA THR A 236 -14.61 -2.10 -18.43
C THR A 236 -15.50 -1.41 -17.40
N THR A 237 -16.23 -2.19 -16.60
CA THR A 237 -17.24 -1.70 -15.65
C THR A 237 -16.81 -2.05 -14.23
N LEU A 238 -16.03 -1.16 -13.62
CA LEU A 238 -15.39 -1.40 -12.33
C LEU A 238 -15.87 -0.44 -11.24
N SER A 239 -16.02 -0.99 -10.05
CA SER A 239 -16.02 -0.25 -8.78
C SER A 239 -14.98 -0.87 -7.86
N GLY A 240 -14.65 -0.17 -6.77
CA GLY A 240 -13.63 -0.59 -5.82
C GLY A 240 -14.09 -0.42 -4.37
N ALA A 241 -13.74 -1.37 -3.51
CA ALA A 241 -13.90 -1.25 -2.07
C ALA A 241 -12.52 -1.28 -1.40
N ALA A 242 -12.21 -0.22 -0.66
CA ALA A 242 -10.94 -0.04 0.02
C ALA A 242 -11.01 -0.57 1.45
N ALA A 243 -10.39 -1.72 1.69
CA ALA A 243 -10.19 -2.25 3.02
C ALA A 243 -9.17 -1.39 3.78
N ALA A 244 -9.52 -1.03 5.02
CA ALA A 244 -8.68 -0.21 5.87
C ALA A 244 -7.34 -0.92 6.18
N THR A 245 -6.22 -0.30 5.82
CA THR A 245 -4.91 -0.88 6.15
C THR A 245 -4.64 -0.76 7.65
N PRO A 246 -4.11 -1.81 8.32
CA PRO A 246 -3.80 -1.74 9.75
C PRO A 246 -2.96 -0.50 10.10
N LEU A 247 -3.36 0.21 11.17
CA LEU A 247 -2.84 1.55 11.45
C LEU A 247 -1.31 1.60 11.59
N TYR A 248 -0.73 0.57 12.19
CA TYR A 248 0.72 0.49 12.45
C TYR A 248 1.58 0.39 11.18
N ILE A 249 1.02 -0.04 10.03
CA ILE A 249 1.72 -0.09 8.74
C ILE A 249 1.16 0.88 7.71
N ARG A 250 0.04 1.56 7.97
CA ARG A 250 -0.71 2.32 6.96
C ARG A 250 0.16 3.31 6.20
N TYR A 251 0.83 4.23 6.88
CA TYR A 251 1.60 5.28 6.20
C TYR A 251 2.88 4.75 5.53
N ASN A 252 3.48 3.69 6.10
CA ASN A 252 4.59 2.98 5.47
C ASN A 252 4.15 2.28 4.18
N ALA A 253 2.95 1.65 4.17
CA ALA A 253 2.37 1.02 3.00
C ALA A 253 1.96 2.04 1.92
N TRP A 254 1.38 3.17 2.30
CA TRP A 254 1.05 4.27 1.39
C TRP A 254 2.31 4.89 0.77
N LEU A 255 3.37 5.08 1.57
CA LEU A 255 4.66 5.56 1.07
C LEU A 255 5.31 4.54 0.13
N ARG A 256 5.24 3.24 0.44
CA ARG A 256 5.68 2.20 -0.49
C ARG A 256 4.91 2.28 -1.80
N GLU A 257 3.59 2.49 -1.75
CA GLU A 257 2.77 2.61 -2.95
C GLU A 257 3.13 3.85 -3.79
N TYR A 258 3.53 4.98 -3.17
CA TYR A 258 4.03 6.15 -3.91
C TYR A 258 5.11 5.77 -4.92
N PHE A 259 6.07 4.94 -4.52
CA PHE A 259 7.12 4.47 -5.41
C PHE A 259 6.64 3.38 -6.36
N ALA A 260 5.84 2.42 -5.89
CA ALA A 260 5.29 1.36 -6.73
C ALA A 260 4.42 1.93 -7.87
N TYR A 261 3.66 2.98 -7.60
CA TYR A 261 2.79 3.63 -8.56
C TYR A 261 3.57 4.41 -9.64
N ILE A 262 4.67 5.06 -9.25
CA ILE A 262 5.58 5.70 -10.22
C ILE A 262 6.26 4.62 -11.06
N SER A 263 6.77 3.56 -10.43
CA SER A 263 7.42 2.43 -11.12
C SER A 263 6.49 1.78 -12.14
N GLY A 264 5.25 1.47 -11.75
CA GLY A 264 4.27 0.84 -12.64
C GLY A 264 3.93 1.72 -13.85
N TRP A 265 3.87 3.04 -13.67
CA TRP A 265 3.70 3.96 -14.79
C TRP A 265 4.92 4.01 -15.71
N VAL A 266 6.13 4.07 -15.16
CA VAL A 266 7.38 4.10 -15.93
C VAL A 266 7.59 2.80 -16.72
N LEU A 267 7.23 1.66 -16.14
CA LEU A 267 7.39 0.33 -16.74
C LEU A 267 6.22 -0.10 -17.62
N GLY A 268 5.15 0.70 -17.72
CA GLY A 268 3.96 0.37 -18.51
C GLY A 268 3.19 -0.83 -17.96
N GLU A 269 3.22 -1.04 -16.64
CA GLU A 269 2.51 -2.14 -15.97
C GLU A 269 0.99 -2.00 -16.10
N TYR A 270 0.49 -0.78 -16.27
CA TYR A 270 -0.91 -0.45 -16.54
C TYR A 270 -1.07 0.78 -17.44
#